data_AF-K2E7L8-F1
#
_entry.id   AF-K2E7L8-F1
#
_cell.length_a   1.000
_cell.length_b   1.000
_cell.length_c   1.000
_cell.angle_alpha   90.00
_cell.angle_beta   90.00
_cell.angle_gamma   90.00
#
_symmetry.space_group_name_H-M   'P 1'
#
loop_
_entity.id
_entity.type
_entity.pdbx_description
1 polymer ?
#
loop_
_entity_poly.entity_id
_entity_poly.type
_entity_poly.pdbx_seq_one_letter_code
_entity_poly.pdbx_strand_id
1 'polypeptide(L)'
;MITDKDIKKLKEVFLTKDDAKVFLTKDDAKAFATKEDLEKTNKSIGTLSEDIITVIEMVGETNQNLKEINQKLDKKTTEHDDLLEHHERQIDRLNDKVFPTT
;
A
#
# COMPACT_ATOMS: atom_id res chain seq x y z
N MET A 1 48.47 -29.27 -49.64
CA MET A 1 49.35 -28.38 -48.87
C MET A 1 48.59 -27.10 -48.62
N ILE A 2 48.58 -26.55 -47.40
CA ILE A 2 47.96 -25.24 -47.13
C ILE A 2 48.82 -24.15 -47.79
N THR A 3 48.17 -23.17 -48.43
CA THR A 3 48.81 -22.05 -49.13
C THR A 3 48.67 -20.73 -48.38
N ASP A 4 49.46 -19.72 -48.74
CA ASP A 4 49.35 -18.36 -48.15
C ASP A 4 47.97 -17.73 -48.39
N LYS A 5 47.32 -18.08 -49.51
CA LYS A 5 45.95 -17.67 -49.81
C LYS A 5 44.97 -18.26 -48.80
N ASP A 6 45.18 -19.52 -48.40
CA ASP A 6 44.39 -20.18 -47.36
C ASP A 6 44.63 -19.53 -45.99
N ILE A 7 45.89 -19.22 -45.65
CA ILE A 7 46.26 -18.53 -44.40
C ILE A 7 45.64 -17.13 -44.32
N LYS A 8 45.66 -16.37 -45.43
CA LYS A 8 45.04 -15.03 -45.48
C LYS A 8 43.53 -15.11 -45.25
N LYS A 9 42.86 -16.07 -45.90
CA LYS A 9 41.43 -16.30 -45.72
C LYS A 9 41.09 -16.70 -44.28
N LEU A 10 41.94 -17.49 -43.61
CA LEU A 10 41.76 -17.84 -42.20
C LEU A 10 41.83 -16.60 -41.28
N LYS A 11 42.76 -15.66 -41.53
CA LYS A 11 42.85 -14.41 -40.73
C LYS A 11 41.64 -13.49 -40.92
N GLU A 12 41.04 -13.49 -42.10
CA GLU A 12 39.83 -12.69 -42.39
C GLU A 12 38.55 -13.33 -41.81
N VAL A 13 38.52 -14.66 -41.66
CA VAL A 13 37.32 -15.40 -41.23
C VAL A 13 37.31 -15.71 -39.73
N PHE A 14 38.47 -15.91 -39.11
CA PHE A 14 38.55 -16.27 -37.69
C PHE A 14 38.54 -15.03 -36.81
N LEU A 15 37.73 -15.10 -35.74
CA LEU A 15 37.70 -14.12 -34.67
C LEU A 15 39.09 -13.98 -34.01
N THR A 16 39.51 -12.74 -33.75
CA THR A 16 40.71 -12.46 -32.93
C THR A 16 40.36 -12.38 -31.44
N LYS A 17 41.40 -12.33 -30.60
CA LYS A 17 41.21 -12.12 -29.16
C LYS A 17 40.60 -10.76 -28.84
N ASP A 18 40.88 -9.74 -29.64
CA ASP A 18 40.33 -8.40 -29.42
C ASP A 18 38.85 -8.34 -29.80
N ASP A 19 38.45 -9.03 -30.87
CA ASP A 19 37.03 -9.18 -31.23
C ASP A 19 36.25 -9.97 -30.15
N ALA A 20 36.91 -10.87 -29.42
CA ALA A 20 36.25 -11.65 -28.37
C ALA A 20 35.87 -10.81 -27.13
N LYS A 21 36.56 -9.69 -26.89
CA LYS A 21 36.40 -8.88 -25.66
C LYS A 21 35.03 -8.20 -25.54
N VAL A 22 34.31 -8.04 -26.65
CA VAL A 22 32.98 -7.38 -26.65
C VAL A 22 31.84 -8.36 -26.37
N PHE A 23 32.11 -9.67 -26.37
CA PHE A 23 31.09 -10.66 -26.07
C PHE A 23 30.94 -10.85 -24.56
N LEU A 24 29.68 -11.04 -24.16
CA LEU A 24 29.33 -11.45 -22.80
C LEU A 24 30.00 -12.78 -22.46
N THR A 25 30.62 -12.87 -21.28
CA THR A 25 31.11 -14.14 -20.74
C THR A 25 30.01 -14.90 -20.00
N LYS A 26 30.25 -16.18 -19.73
CA LYS A 26 29.34 -16.99 -18.90
C LYS A 26 29.23 -16.46 -17.48
N ASP A 27 30.27 -15.82 -16.96
CA ASP A 27 30.25 -15.27 -15.62
C ASP A 27 29.43 -13.97 -15.58
N ASP A 28 29.52 -13.12 -16.61
CA ASP A 28 28.66 -11.93 -16.72
C ASP A 28 27.16 -12.31 -16.80
N ALA A 29 26.84 -13.40 -17.49
CA ALA A 29 25.46 -13.88 -17.64
C ALA A 29 24.79 -14.24 -16.31
N LYS A 30 25.55 -14.62 -15.27
CA LYS A 30 25.01 -15.00 -13.95
C LYS A 30 24.40 -13.84 -13.18
N ALA A 31 24.70 -12.60 -13.56
CA ALA A 31 24.14 -11.41 -12.92
C ALA A 31 22.71 -11.08 -13.38
N PHE A 32 22.22 -11.70 -14.45
CA PHE A 32 20.90 -11.44 -14.99
C PHE A 32 19.84 -12.32 -14.33
N ALA A 33 18.69 -11.72 -14.02
CA ALA A 33 17.51 -12.46 -13.61
C ALA A 33 17.00 -13.37 -14.73
N THR A 34 16.55 -14.55 -14.36
CA THR A 34 15.88 -15.50 -15.25
C THR A 34 14.38 -15.22 -15.31
N LYS A 35 13.69 -15.87 -16.24
CA LYS A 35 12.23 -15.84 -16.28
C LYS A 35 11.59 -16.39 -15.01
N GLU A 36 12.21 -17.41 -14.40
CA GLU A 36 11.72 -18.01 -13.16
C GLU A 36 11.79 -17.04 -11.98
N ASP A 37 12.85 -16.23 -11.91
CA ASP A 37 12.99 -15.19 -10.89
C ASP A 37 11.88 -14.13 -11.00
N LEU A 38 11.52 -13.75 -12.23
CA LEU A 38 10.41 -12.83 -12.50
C LEU A 38 9.06 -13.46 -12.14
N GLU A 39 8.84 -14.74 -12.42
CA GLU A 39 7.61 -15.45 -12.04
C GLU A 39 7.43 -15.53 -10.53
N LYS A 40 8.51 -15.82 -9.77
CA LYS A 40 8.48 -15.81 -8.30
C LYS A 40 8.12 -14.43 -7.76
N THR A 41 8.70 -13.40 -8.36
CA THR A 41 8.42 -12.01 -8.01
C THR A 41 6.96 -11.65 -8.30
N ASN A 42 6.45 -11.98 -9.49
CA ASN A 42 5.06 -11.72 -9.87
C ASN A 42 4.04 -12.44 -8.99
N LYS A 43 4.31 -13.69 -8.61
CA LYS A 43 3.45 -14.42 -7.67
C LYS A 43 3.39 -13.72 -6.31
N SER A 44 4.54 -13.30 -5.79
CA SER A 44 4.64 -12.59 -4.51
C SER A 44 3.92 -11.23 -4.56
N ILE A 45 4.02 -10.52 -5.68
CA ILE A 45 3.26 -9.27 -5.91
C ILE A 45 1.76 -9.54 -5.98
N GLY A 46 1.35 -10.63 -6.63
CA GLY A 46 -0.05 -11.05 -6.72
C GLY A 46 -0.65 -11.31 -5.34
N THR A 47 0.01 -12.14 -4.53
CA THR A 47 -0.46 -12.43 -3.16
C THR A 47 -0.50 -11.17 -2.29
N LEU A 48 0.51 -10.30 -2.38
CA LEU A 48 0.51 -9.03 -1.65
C LEU A 48 -0.64 -8.12 -2.09
N SER A 49 -1.00 -8.14 -3.37
CA SER A 49 -2.12 -7.33 -3.90
C SER A 49 -3.46 -7.82 -3.35
N GLU A 50 -3.64 -9.14 -3.24
CA GLU A 50 -4.82 -9.75 -2.60
C GLU A 50 -4.91 -9.36 -1.11
N ASP A 51 -3.81 -9.47 -0.37
CA ASP A 51 -3.75 -9.08 1.05
C ASP A 51 -4.10 -7.58 1.24
N ILE A 52 -3.59 -6.71 0.35
CA ILE A 52 -3.89 -5.27 0.40
C ILE A 52 -5.39 -5.02 0.18
N ILE A 53 -6.04 -5.73 -0.74
CA ILE A 53 -7.49 -5.59 -0.98
C ILE A 53 -8.26 -5.95 0.30
N THR A 54 -7.93 -7.05 0.95
CA THR A 54 -8.56 -7.45 2.22
C THR A 54 -8.37 -6.39 3.31
N VAL A 55 -7.18 -5.81 3.45
CA VAL A 55 -6.94 -4.73 4.41
C VAL A 55 -7.77 -3.49 4.08
N ILE A 56 -7.91 -3.11 2.81
CA ILE A 56 -8.74 -1.97 2.39
C ILE A 56 -10.20 -2.19 2.79
N GLU A 57 -10.74 -3.39 2.59
CA GLU A 57 -12.10 -3.75 2.98
C GLU A 57 -12.30 -3.64 4.49
N MET A 58 -11.38 -4.20 5.29
CA MET A 58 -11.43 -4.12 6.75
C MET A 58 -11.35 -2.67 7.27
N VAL A 59 -10.51 -1.84 6.66
CA VAL A 59 -10.39 -0.41 7.01
C VAL A 59 -11.68 0.33 6.64
N GLY A 60 -12.28 0.01 5.49
CA GLY A 60 -13.57 0.55 5.06
C GLY A 60 -14.68 0.27 6.08
N GLU A 61 -14.80 -0.98 6.51
CA GLU A 61 -15.77 -1.39 7.54
C GLU A 61 -15.52 -0.69 8.87
N THR A 62 -14.25 -0.64 9.32
CA THR A 62 -13.87 0.05 10.57
C THR A 62 -14.23 1.53 10.52
N ASN A 63 -13.99 2.21 9.40
CA ASN A 63 -14.36 3.61 9.21
C ASN A 63 -15.87 3.85 9.26
N GLN A 64 -16.66 2.94 8.68
CA GLN A 64 -18.12 3.02 8.77
C GLN A 64 -18.59 2.87 10.22
N ASN A 65 -18.06 1.88 10.94
CA ASN A 65 -18.38 1.64 12.34
C ASN A 65 -18.04 2.87 13.21
N LEU A 66 -16.89 3.51 12.98
CA LEU A 66 -16.51 4.75 13.67
C LEU A 66 -17.47 5.90 13.38
N LYS A 67 -17.91 6.06 12.12
CA LYS A 67 -18.90 7.09 11.75
C LYS A 67 -20.22 6.88 12.48
N GLU A 68 -20.70 5.64 12.56
CA GLU A 68 -21.93 5.31 13.28
C GLU A 68 -21.82 5.56 14.80
N ILE A 69 -20.66 5.25 15.40
CA ILE A 69 -20.40 5.54 16.82
C ILE A 69 -20.44 7.05 17.07
N ASN A 70 -19.75 7.85 16.24
CA ASN A 70 -19.74 9.30 16.38
C ASN A 70 -21.15 9.89 16.27
N GLN A 71 -21.96 9.45 15.31
CA GLN A 71 -23.35 9.90 15.17
C GLN A 71 -24.21 9.58 16.40
N LYS A 72 -24.04 8.37 16.98
CA LYS A 72 -24.73 7.98 18.21
C LYS A 72 -24.28 8.84 19.40
N LEU A 73 -23.00 9.16 19.47
CA LEU A 73 -22.42 10.00 20.53
C LEU A 73 -22.93 11.44 20.43
N ASP A 74 -22.93 12.02 19.23
CA ASP A 74 -23.45 13.37 18.98
C ASP A 74 -24.91 13.47 19.41
N LYS A 75 -25.74 12.51 18.96
CA LYS A 75 -27.16 12.44 19.33
C LYS A 75 -27.34 12.39 20.84
N LYS A 76 -26.61 11.52 21.53
CA LYS A 76 -26.71 11.37 22.99
C LYS A 76 -26.26 12.63 23.75
N THR A 77 -25.25 13.32 23.22
CA THR A 77 -24.76 14.58 23.78
C THR A 77 -25.85 15.65 23.70
N THR A 78 -26.50 15.81 22.54
CA THR A 78 -27.63 16.73 22.37
C THR A 78 -28.82 16.37 23.28
N GLU A 79 -29.18 15.10 23.37
CA GLU A 79 -30.26 14.66 24.27
C GLU A 79 -29.97 14.99 25.74
N HIS A 80 -28.71 14.89 26.16
CA HIS A 80 -28.28 15.26 27.51
C HIS A 80 -28.31 16.78 27.72
N ASP A 81 -27.88 17.57 26.73
CA ASP A 81 -27.92 19.04 26.79
C ASP A 81 -29.36 19.54 26.94
N ASP A 82 -30.30 19.00 26.14
CA ASP A 82 -31.73 19.33 26.22
C ASP A 82 -32.32 19.00 27.60
N LEU A 83 -31.93 17.86 28.17
CA LEU A 83 -32.39 17.42 29.50
C LEU A 83 -31.87 18.35 30.60
N LEU A 84 -30.61 18.78 30.52
CA LEU A 84 -30.01 19.71 31.46
C LEU A 84 -30.69 21.08 31.39
N GLU A 85 -30.93 21.62 30.19
CA GLU A 85 -31.65 22.89 30.02
C GLU A 85 -33.09 22.81 30.56
N HIS A 86 -33.74 21.65 30.40
CA HIS A 86 -35.05 21.42 30.99
C HIS A 86 -34.99 21.38 32.52
N HIS A 87 -34.03 20.67 33.11
CA HIS A 87 -33.85 20.62 34.56
C HIS A 87 -33.49 22.00 35.16
N GLU A 88 -32.64 22.77 34.50
CA GLU A 88 -32.29 24.14 34.91
C GLU A 88 -33.54 25.02 34.99
N ARG A 89 -34.38 25.00 33.96
CA ARG A 89 -35.68 25.70 33.96
C ARG A 89 -36.63 25.22 35.04
N GLN A 90 -36.62 23.94 35.40
CA GLN A 90 -37.44 23.43 36.51
C GLN A 90 -36.92 23.92 37.87
N ILE A 91 -35.61 23.96 38.05
CA ILE A 91 -34.96 24.45 39.27
C ILE A 91 -35.27 25.94 39.46
N ASP A 92 -35.18 26.75 38.41
CA ASP A 92 -35.53 28.19 38.47
C ASP A 92 -36.98 28.39 38.95
N ARG A 93 -37.93 27.67 38.35
CA ARG A 93 -39.35 27.74 38.75
C ARG A 93 -39.60 27.30 40.18
N LEU A 94 -38.82 26.33 40.69
CA LEU A 94 -38.93 25.89 42.08
C LEU A 94 -38.32 26.92 43.02
N ASN A 95 -37.18 27.51 42.65
CA ASN A 95 -36.54 28.57 43.41
C ASN A 95 -37.46 29.78 43.55
N ASP A 96 -38.11 30.24 42.48
CA ASP A 96 -39.07 31.34 42.52
C ASP A 96 -40.24 31.07 43.49
N LYS A 97 -40.67 29.81 43.61
CA LYS A 97 -41.77 29.40 44.50
C LYS A 97 -41.35 29.27 45.96
N VAL A 98 -40.14 28.76 46.22
CA VAL A 98 -39.66 28.46 47.57
C VAL A 98 -38.96 29.67 48.20
N PHE A 99 -38.28 30.46 47.38
CA PHE A 99 -37.49 31.64 47.76
C PHE A 99 -37.95 32.89 46.98
N PRO A 100 -39.19 33.36 47.19
CA PRO A 100 -39.68 34.55 46.50
C PRO A 100 -38.82 35.76 46.87
N THR A 101 -38.26 36.42 45.85
CA THR A 101 -37.59 37.71 46.03
C THR A 101 -38.64 38.74 46.44
N THR A 102 -38.44 39.34 47.62
CA THR A 102 -39.33 40.35 48.22
C THR A 102 -39.19 41.70 47.54
#